data_AF-A0A699S9H3-F1
#
_entry.id   AF-A0A699S9H3-F1
#
_cell.length_a   1.000
_cell.length_b   1.000
_cell.length_c   1.000
_cell.angle_alpha   90.00
_cell.angle_beta   90.00
_cell.angle_gamma   90.00
#
_symmetry.space_group_name_H-M   'P 1'
#
loop_
_entity.id
_entity.type
_entity.pdbx_description
1 polymer ?
#
loop_
_entity_poly.entity_id
_entity_poly.type
_entity_poly.pdbx_seq_one_letter_code
_entity_poly.pdbx_strand_id
1 'polypeptide(L)'
;MQKIINDQVKEQVKVQVSKILPKIEQTMNEQLEAEVLTQSSNSSKKSYAVATYLSEMELKKVLIEKIEGNKSIHQSNEQRNLYKAFVKAYEFDKIILDTYGDTVTLKRRRDDDADKDEEPFAGSDRGSKRRREGKEPESASA
;
A
#
# COMPACT_ATOMS: atom_id res chain seq x y z
N MET A 1 24.31 -40.06 33.93
CA MET A 1 23.96 -38.67 34.32
C MET A 1 23.68 -37.79 33.11
N GLN A 2 24.60 -37.66 32.13
CA GLN A 2 24.43 -36.76 30.97
C GLN A 2 23.09 -36.92 30.20
N LYS A 3 22.64 -38.16 29.93
CA LYS A 3 21.35 -38.41 29.26
C LYS A 3 20.14 -37.86 30.02
N ILE A 4 20.11 -38.05 31.33
CA ILE A 4 18.99 -37.63 32.20
C ILE A 4 18.87 -36.10 32.22
N ILE A 5 20.01 -35.40 32.28
CA ILE A 5 20.05 -33.94 32.24
C ILE A 5 19.55 -33.42 30.89
N ASN A 6 19.98 -34.02 29.77
CA ASN A 6 19.51 -33.62 28.44
C ASN A 6 17.99 -33.83 28.27
N ASP A 7 17.46 -34.93 28.78
CA ASP A 7 16.01 -35.23 28.69
C ASP A 7 15.19 -34.25 29.54
N GLN A 8 15.65 -33.90 30.74
CA GLN A 8 15.01 -32.88 31.58
C GLN A 8 15.04 -31.49 30.93
N VAL A 9 16.18 -31.09 30.36
CA VAL A 9 16.32 -29.80 29.66
C VAL A 9 15.39 -29.74 28.45
N LYS A 10 15.28 -30.83 27.67
CA LYS A 10 14.41 -30.91 26.50
C LYS A 10 12.93 -30.75 26.86
N GLU A 11 12.47 -31.42 27.91
CA GLU A 11 11.08 -31.28 28.38
C GLU A 11 10.81 -29.88 28.95
N GLN A 12 11.76 -29.27 29.66
CA GLN A 12 11.62 -27.91 30.17
C GLN A 12 11.49 -26.89 29.02
N VAL A 13 12.32 -27.02 27.98
CA VAL A 13 12.25 -26.18 26.78
C VAL A 13 10.89 -26.35 26.09
N LYS A 14 10.42 -27.58 25.92
CA LYS A 14 9.12 -27.87 25.30
C LYS A 14 7.96 -27.22 26.08
N VAL A 15 7.99 -27.30 27.41
CA VAL A 15 6.99 -26.64 28.27
C VAL A 15 7.06 -25.12 28.14
N GLN A 16 8.25 -24.52 28.10
CA GLN A 16 8.40 -23.07 27.91
C GLN A 16 7.90 -22.62 26.54
N VAL A 17 8.28 -23.32 25.47
CA VAL A 17 7.82 -23.05 24.11
C VAL A 17 6.30 -23.10 24.05
N SER A 18 5.66 -24.12 24.66
CA SER A 18 4.19 -24.24 24.69
C SER A 18 3.48 -23.07 25.39
N LYS A 19 4.17 -22.35 26.29
CA LYS A 19 3.63 -21.17 26.99
C LYS A 19 3.89 -19.85 26.27
N ILE A 20 4.96 -19.80 25.48
CA ILE A 20 5.39 -18.58 24.78
C ILE A 20 4.69 -18.45 23.43
N LEU A 21 4.53 -19.55 22.70
CA LEU A 21 3.93 -19.56 21.35
C LEU A 21 2.53 -18.92 21.33
N PRO A 22 1.60 -19.29 22.23
CA PRO A 22 0.26 -18.67 22.24
C PRO A 22 0.29 -17.18 22.58
N LYS A 23 1.26 -16.74 23.41
CA LYS A 23 1.40 -15.31 23.76
C LYS A 23 1.86 -14.50 22.57
N ILE A 24 2.82 -15.02 21.80
CA ILE A 24 3.30 -14.37 20.58
C ILE A 24 2.15 -14.26 19.58
N GLU A 25 1.44 -15.37 19.34
CA GLU A 25 0.28 -15.41 18.43
C GLU A 25 -0.77 -14.38 18.83
N GLN A 26 -1.15 -14.33 20.11
CA GLN A 26 -2.10 -13.36 20.62
C GLN A 26 -1.62 -11.91 20.40
N THR A 27 -0.38 -11.59 20.80
CA THR A 27 0.14 -10.23 20.65
C THR A 27 0.23 -9.78 19.20
N MET A 28 0.58 -10.70 18.30
CA MET A 28 0.68 -10.40 16.87
C MET A 28 -0.71 -10.16 16.27
N ASN A 29 -1.71 -10.94 16.67
CA ASN A 29 -3.10 -10.73 16.25
C ASN A 29 -3.66 -9.40 16.76
N GLU A 30 -3.45 -9.08 18.04
CA GLU A 30 -3.91 -7.80 18.62
C GLU A 30 -3.26 -6.59 17.91
N GLN A 31 -1.96 -6.67 17.60
CA GLN A 31 -1.26 -5.63 16.84
C GLN A 31 -1.79 -5.51 15.41
N LEU A 32 -1.98 -6.63 14.72
CA LEU A 32 -2.49 -6.65 13.36
C LEU A 32 -3.91 -6.07 13.28
N GLU A 33 -4.80 -6.44 14.20
CA GLU A 33 -6.16 -5.90 14.26
C GLU A 33 -6.16 -4.39 14.47
N ALA A 34 -5.30 -3.89 15.38
CA ALA A 34 -5.18 -2.45 15.63
C ALA A 34 -4.67 -1.71 14.38
N GLU A 35 -3.65 -2.23 13.71
CA GLU A 35 -3.12 -1.62 12.49
C GLU A 35 -4.15 -1.62 11.36
N VAL A 36 -4.81 -2.75 11.11
CA VAL A 36 -5.88 -2.87 10.11
C VAL A 36 -7.02 -1.90 10.39
N LEU A 37 -7.45 -1.76 11.65
CA LEU A 37 -8.50 -0.82 12.04
C LEU A 37 -8.08 0.63 11.78
N THR A 38 -6.84 1.00 12.11
CA THR A 38 -6.32 2.36 11.88
C THR A 38 -6.20 2.67 10.38
N GLN A 39 -5.69 1.73 9.58
CA GLN A 39 -5.57 1.86 8.14
C GLN A 39 -6.95 1.97 7.48
N SER A 40 -7.88 1.11 7.86
CA SER A 40 -9.27 1.14 7.41
C SER A 40 -9.96 2.46 7.77
N SER A 41 -9.79 2.94 9.00
CA SER A 41 -10.35 4.22 9.45
C SER A 41 -9.82 5.40 8.62
N ASN A 42 -8.53 5.42 8.31
CA ASN A 42 -7.93 6.45 7.49
C ASN A 42 -8.42 6.38 6.03
N SER A 43 -8.55 5.17 5.48
CA SER A 43 -9.14 4.93 4.16
C SER A 43 -10.61 5.39 4.11
N SER A 44 -11.39 5.08 5.14
CA SER A 44 -12.79 5.48 5.27
C SER A 44 -12.95 7.01 5.34
N LYS A 45 -12.15 7.70 6.16
CA LYS A 45 -12.13 9.18 6.21
C LYS A 45 -11.82 9.80 4.85
N LYS A 46 -10.84 9.24 4.14
CA LYS A 46 -10.49 9.67 2.78
C LYS A 46 -11.63 9.42 1.79
N SER A 47 -12.26 8.24 1.85
CA SER A 47 -13.43 7.91 1.02
C SER A 47 -14.61 8.85 1.27
N TYR A 48 -14.91 9.17 2.54
CA TYR A 48 -15.96 10.12 2.91
C TYR A 48 -15.68 11.51 2.35
N ALA A 49 -14.44 12.01 2.49
CA ALA A 49 -14.05 13.33 1.95
C ALA A 49 -14.19 13.40 0.41
N VAL A 50 -13.87 12.31 -0.30
CA VAL A 50 -14.08 12.22 -1.75
C VAL A 50 -15.57 12.20 -2.09
N ALA A 51 -16.38 11.43 -1.36
CA ALA A 51 -17.82 11.38 -1.58
C ALA A 51 -18.48 12.76 -1.35
N THR A 52 -18.09 13.49 -0.31
CA THR A 52 -18.59 14.85 -0.06
C THR A 52 -18.22 15.81 -1.19
N TYR A 53 -16.99 15.76 -1.71
CA TYR A 53 -16.56 16.59 -2.84
C TYR A 53 -17.37 16.31 -4.11
N LEU A 54 -17.64 15.04 -4.40
CA LEU A 54 -18.46 14.64 -5.56
C LEU A 54 -19.90 15.15 -5.44
N SER A 55 -20.54 15.01 -4.27
CA SER A 55 -21.89 15.53 -4.05
C SER A 55 -21.96 17.06 -4.16
N GLU A 56 -20.96 17.79 -3.67
CA GLU A 56 -20.87 19.25 -3.87
C GLU A 56 -20.80 19.63 -5.36
N MET A 57 -20.05 18.89 -6.17
CA MET A 57 -19.98 19.09 -7.61
C MET A 57 -21.31 18.82 -8.32
N GLU A 58 -22.03 17.76 -7.95
CA GLU A 58 -23.36 17.46 -8.49
C GLU A 58 -24.35 18.60 -8.20
N LEU A 59 -24.32 19.15 -6.98
CA LEU A 59 -25.15 20.30 -6.61
C LEU A 59 -24.78 21.56 -7.40
N LYS A 60 -23.48 21.84 -7.58
CA LYS A 60 -23.02 22.96 -8.43
C LYS A 60 -23.52 22.81 -9.87
N LYS A 61 -23.48 21.60 -10.43
CA LYS A 61 -23.98 21.31 -11.78
C LYS A 61 -25.48 21.61 -11.89
N VAL A 62 -26.30 21.10 -10.97
CA VAL A 62 -27.75 21.35 -10.95
C VAL A 62 -28.05 22.84 -10.80
N LEU A 63 -27.28 23.56 -10.00
CA LEU A 63 -27.42 25.01 -9.86
C LEU A 63 -27.13 25.74 -11.17
N ILE A 64 -26.05 25.37 -11.87
CA ILE A 64 -25.70 25.94 -13.18
C ILE A 64 -26.82 25.69 -14.20
N GLU A 65 -27.34 24.48 -14.29
CA GLU A 65 -28.46 24.13 -15.20
C GLU A 65 -29.73 24.93 -14.88
N LYS A 66 -30.06 25.07 -13.59
CA LYS A 66 -31.20 25.90 -13.15
C LYS A 66 -31.01 27.36 -13.51
N ILE A 67 -29.80 27.88 -13.31
CA ILE A 67 -29.44 29.24 -13.70
C ILE A 67 -29.61 29.34 -15.21
N GLU A 68 -28.96 28.54 -16.03
CA GLU A 68 -29.08 28.60 -17.50
C GLU A 68 -30.53 28.57 -18.03
N GLY A 69 -31.43 27.82 -17.40
CA GLY A 69 -32.86 27.80 -17.74
C GLY A 69 -33.68 29.05 -17.33
N ASN A 70 -33.13 29.93 -16.49
CA ASN A 70 -33.79 31.17 -16.06
C ASN A 70 -33.57 32.30 -17.08
N LYS A 71 -34.67 32.86 -17.59
CA LYS A 71 -34.64 33.93 -18.61
C LYS A 71 -33.94 35.22 -18.17
N SER A 72 -33.81 35.47 -16.86
CA SER A 72 -33.29 36.73 -16.31
C SER A 72 -31.77 36.86 -16.30
N ILE A 73 -30.98 35.79 -16.49
CA ILE A 73 -29.51 35.88 -16.37
C ILE A 73 -28.85 36.76 -17.41
N HIS A 74 -29.54 37.00 -18.53
CA HIS A 74 -29.06 37.92 -19.54
C HIS A 74 -29.50 39.37 -19.32
N GLN A 75 -30.30 39.63 -18.29
CA GLN A 75 -30.91 40.93 -18.01
C GLN A 75 -29.95 41.92 -17.33
N SER A 76 -28.97 41.42 -16.58
CA SER A 76 -27.92 42.26 -15.96
C SER A 76 -26.52 41.72 -16.23
N ASN A 77 -25.53 42.63 -16.33
CA ASN A 77 -24.13 42.25 -16.49
C ASN A 77 -23.59 41.51 -15.27
N GLU A 78 -24.05 41.85 -14.06
CA GLU A 78 -23.65 41.19 -12.82
C GLU A 78 -24.07 39.72 -12.80
N GLN A 79 -25.30 39.39 -13.20
CA GLN A 79 -25.75 38.00 -13.29
C GLN A 79 -24.99 37.20 -14.35
N ARG A 80 -24.70 37.79 -15.51
CA ARG A 80 -23.85 37.14 -16.53
C ARG A 80 -22.44 36.85 -16.01
N ASN A 81 -21.83 37.82 -15.31
CA ASN A 81 -20.49 37.65 -14.74
C ASN A 81 -20.48 36.57 -13.66
N LEU A 82 -21.50 36.55 -12.80
CA LEU A 82 -21.64 35.55 -11.75
C LEU A 82 -21.86 34.15 -12.34
N TYR A 83 -22.72 34.00 -13.34
CA TYR A 83 -22.87 32.73 -14.08
C TYR A 83 -21.55 32.25 -14.69
N LYS A 84 -20.84 33.14 -15.39
CA LYS A 84 -19.54 32.81 -16.00
C LYS A 84 -18.50 32.39 -14.95
N ALA A 85 -18.50 33.01 -13.77
CA ALA A 85 -17.64 32.62 -12.67
C ALA A 85 -18.00 31.21 -12.13
N PHE A 86 -19.30 30.90 -11.98
CA PHE A 86 -19.77 29.58 -11.56
C PHE A 86 -19.36 28.47 -12.54
N VAL A 87 -19.58 28.70 -13.84
CA VAL A 87 -19.20 27.73 -14.89
C VAL A 87 -17.68 27.51 -14.85
N LYS A 88 -16.89 28.59 -14.77
CA LYS A 88 -15.43 28.50 -14.73
C LYS A 88 -14.92 27.77 -13.48
N ALA A 89 -15.53 28.01 -12.32
CA ALA A 89 -15.19 27.30 -11.09
C ALA A 89 -15.48 25.80 -11.19
N TYR A 90 -16.63 25.43 -11.77
CA TYR A 90 -17.01 24.03 -11.99
C TYR A 90 -16.11 23.33 -13.02
N GLU A 91 -15.68 24.00 -14.08
CA GLU A 91 -14.66 23.48 -15.01
C GLU A 91 -13.33 23.22 -14.31
N PHE A 92 -12.91 24.13 -13.42
CA PHE A 92 -11.67 23.97 -12.65
C PHE A 92 -11.75 22.78 -11.69
N ASP A 93 -12.89 22.62 -10.99
CA ASP A 93 -13.15 21.47 -10.11
C ASP A 93 -13.06 20.13 -10.87
N LYS A 94 -13.56 20.06 -12.12
CA LYS A 94 -13.41 18.86 -12.96
C LYS A 94 -11.95 18.54 -13.25
N ILE A 95 -11.16 19.55 -13.61
CA ILE A 95 -9.72 19.37 -13.90
C ILE A 95 -8.99 18.84 -12.66
N ILE A 96 -9.32 19.36 -11.46
CA ILE A 96 -8.77 18.86 -10.19
C ILE A 96 -9.15 17.38 -9.97
N LEU A 97 -10.41 17.01 -10.24
CA LEU A 97 -10.87 15.64 -10.07
C LEU A 97 -10.21 14.66 -11.05
N ASP A 98 -10.10 15.05 -12.32
CA ASP A 98 -9.45 14.24 -13.37
C ASP A 98 -7.97 14.04 -13.04
N THR A 99 -7.26 15.09 -12.63
CA THR A 99 -5.85 15.00 -12.22
C THR A 99 -5.65 14.17 -10.94
N TYR A 100 -6.61 14.17 -10.02
CA TYR A 100 -6.57 13.27 -8.86
C TYR A 100 -6.75 11.81 -9.29
N GLY A 101 -7.66 11.53 -10.23
CA GLY A 101 -7.82 10.20 -10.84
C GLY A 101 -6.52 9.70 -11.50
N ASP A 102 -5.88 10.55 -12.29
CA ASP A 102 -4.60 10.27 -12.94
C ASP A 102 -3.45 10.06 -11.94
N THR A 103 -3.43 10.82 -10.84
CA THR A 103 -2.43 10.63 -9.78
C THR A 103 -2.62 9.30 -9.06
N VAL A 104 -3.86 8.87 -8.84
CA VAL A 104 -4.17 7.58 -8.21
C VAL A 104 -3.80 6.41 -9.13
N THR A 105 -4.03 6.51 -10.44
CA THR A 105 -3.60 5.47 -11.41
C THR A 105 -2.08 5.45 -11.61
N LEU A 106 -1.41 6.61 -11.60
CA LEU A 106 0.05 6.70 -11.62
C LEU A 106 0.73 6.09 -10.38
N LYS A 107 0.12 6.22 -9.20
CA LYS A 107 0.66 5.60 -7.97
C LYS A 107 0.54 4.07 -7.98
N ARG A 108 -0.59 3.53 -8.46
CA ARG A 108 -0.77 2.06 -8.57
C ARG A 108 0.30 1.39 -9.43
N ARG A 109 0.72 2.02 -10.53
CA ARG A 109 1.82 1.49 -11.36
C ARG A 109 3.17 1.44 -10.64
N ARG A 110 3.44 2.40 -9.73
CA ARG A 110 4.70 2.41 -8.96
C ARG A 110 4.72 1.38 -7.84
N ASP A 111 3.56 1.10 -7.23
CA ASP A 111 3.44 0.06 -6.22
C ASP A 111 3.54 -1.35 -6.86
N ASP A 112 3.07 -1.52 -8.11
CA ASP A 112 3.24 -2.76 -8.89
C ASP A 112 4.68 -2.95 -9.44
N ASP A 113 5.42 -1.86 -9.66
CA ASP A 113 6.84 -1.90 -10.08
C ASP A 113 7.81 -2.11 -8.90
N ALA A 114 7.33 -2.05 -7.64
CA ALA A 114 8.14 -2.30 -6.44
C ALA A 114 8.51 -3.79 -6.22
N ASP A 115 7.88 -4.71 -6.96
CA ASP A 115 8.23 -6.14 -7.00
C ASP A 115 9.39 -6.45 -7.98
N LYS A 116 10.06 -5.43 -8.53
CA LYS A 116 11.21 -5.59 -9.43
C LYS A 116 12.56 -5.19 -8.84
N ASP A 117 12.57 -4.61 -7.63
CA ASP A 117 13.80 -4.29 -6.90
C ASP A 117 13.97 -5.25 -5.71
N GLU A 118 13.95 -6.57 -5.97
CA GLU A 118 14.68 -7.51 -5.11
C GLU A 118 16.18 -7.32 -5.39
N GLU A 119 16.74 -6.25 -4.82
CA GLU A 119 18.17 -6.00 -4.86
C GLU A 119 18.91 -7.14 -4.11
N PRO A 120 19.98 -7.72 -4.69
CA PRO A 120 20.57 -8.95 -4.19
C PRO A 120 21.41 -8.69 -2.93
N PHE A 121 20.77 -8.72 -1.76
CA PHE A 121 21.49 -8.69 -0.48
C PHE A 121 21.68 -10.09 0.10
N ALA A 122 22.73 -10.76 -0.36
CA ALA A 122 23.45 -11.76 0.44
C ALA A 122 24.95 -11.42 0.40
N GLY A 123 25.36 -10.54 1.30
CA GLY A 123 26.76 -10.26 1.55
C GLY A 123 27.47 -11.41 2.28
N SER A 124 28.77 -11.50 2.00
CA SER A 124 29.84 -11.86 2.93
C SER A 124 30.13 -13.36 3.19
N ASP A 125 31.01 -13.87 2.31
CA ASP A 125 32.30 -14.52 2.63
C ASP A 125 32.36 -15.61 3.73
N ARG A 126 32.37 -16.88 3.28
CA ARG A 126 33.01 -17.99 4.00
C ARG A 126 33.73 -18.94 3.04
N GLY A 127 34.98 -18.60 2.75
CA GLY A 127 36.06 -19.50 3.18
C GLY A 127 36.56 -20.55 2.18
N SER A 128 37.87 -20.43 1.94
CA SER A 128 38.84 -21.52 1.76
C SER A 128 38.93 -22.21 0.40
N LYS A 129 39.90 -21.69 -0.38
CA LYS A 129 41.02 -22.44 -0.99
C LYS A 129 40.93 -23.96 -0.83
N ARG A 130 40.89 -24.66 -1.95
CA ARG A 130 41.74 -25.84 -2.19
C ARG A 130 41.83 -26.15 -3.68
N ARG A 131 42.97 -25.76 -4.28
CA ARG A 131 43.50 -26.45 -5.45
C ARG A 131 43.77 -27.89 -5.04
N ARG A 132 43.14 -28.86 -5.69
CA ARG A 132 43.63 -30.23 -5.73
C ARG A 132 44.16 -30.50 -7.12
N GLU A 133 45.48 -30.42 -7.21
CA GLU A 133 46.29 -31.24 -8.10
C GLU A 133 45.95 -32.71 -7.84
N GLY A 134 45.59 -33.43 -8.89
CA GLY A 134 45.25 -34.84 -8.87
C GLY A 134 45.61 -35.44 -10.21
N LYS A 135 46.84 -35.95 -10.31
CA LYS A 135 47.32 -36.79 -11.38
C LYS A 135 46.53 -38.10 -11.39
N GLU A 136 46.06 -38.52 -12.56
CA GLU A 136 45.72 -39.92 -12.85
C GLU A 136 46.77 -40.50 -13.79
N PRO A 137 47.43 -41.62 -13.42
CA PRO A 137 48.09 -42.51 -14.35
C PRO A 137 47.24 -43.76 -14.56
N GLU A 138 46.92 -44.12 -15.79
CA GLU A 138 46.60 -45.52 -16.10
C GLU A 138 47.38 -45.99 -17.33
N SER A 139 48.16 -47.04 -17.09
CA SER A 139 49.00 -47.73 -18.04
C SER A 139 48.21 -48.88 -18.69
N ALA A 140 48.43 -49.03 -19.99
CA ALA A 140 48.48 -50.27 -20.79
C ALA A 140 47.49 -51.42 -20.53
N SER A 141 46.76 -51.81 -21.59
CA SER A 141 46.69 -53.21 -22.06
C SER A 141 46.00 -53.31 -23.43
N ALA A 142 46.77 -53.68 -24.46
CA ALA A 142 46.48 -54.58 -25.59
C ALA A 142 47.54 -54.39 -26.68
#